data_AF-A0A068UZK9-F1
#
_entry.id   AF-A0A068UZK9-F1
#
_cell.length_a   1.000
_cell.length_b   1.000
_cell.length_c   1.000
_cell.angle_alpha   90.00
_cell.angle_beta   90.00
_cell.angle_gamma   90.00
#
_symmetry.space_group_name_H-M   'P 1'
#
loop_
_entity.id
_entity.type
_entity.pdbx_description
1 polymer ?
#
loop_
_entity_poly.entity_id
_entity_poly.type
_entity_poly.pdbx_seq_one_letter_code
_entity_poly.pdbx_strand_id
1 'polypeptide(L)'
;MPQLAIEQVPSLDWKRTFLFTLLGLVLVGPTLHFWYLYLSKLVTIPGSSGAFLRLFLDQFLFSPIFIGFFLSTLVTLEGRPSQVIPKLEQEWFSAVVANWQLWIPFQFLNFRFVPQQFQVLAANFVALIWNVILSYKAHKAILTK
;
A
#
# COMPACT_ATOMS: atom_id res chain seq x y z
N MET A 1 12.04 -2.86 -16.16
CA MET A 1 12.89 -1.78 -16.70
C MET A 1 12.36 -0.34 -16.48
N PRO A 2 11.77 0.05 -15.33
CA PRO A 2 11.44 1.46 -15.09
C PRO A 2 12.27 2.10 -13.96
N GLN A 3 13.45 1.57 -13.63
CA GLN A 3 14.25 2.06 -12.50
C GLN A 3 15.42 2.96 -12.95
N LEU A 4 15.92 2.80 -14.18
CA LEU A 4 17.20 3.35 -14.65
C LEU A 4 17.24 4.84 -15.03
N ALA A 5 16.10 5.51 -15.16
CA ALA A 5 16.05 6.89 -15.64
C ALA A 5 15.63 7.92 -14.57
N ILE A 6 15.35 7.47 -13.35
CA ILE A 6 14.49 8.18 -12.36
C ILE A 6 15.20 8.26 -10.99
N GLU A 7 16.52 8.44 -10.92
CA GLU A 7 17.18 8.80 -9.66
C GLU A 7 18.51 9.50 -9.98
N GLN A 8 18.63 10.81 -9.70
CA GLN A 8 19.95 11.44 -9.50
C GLN A 8 20.52 11.02 -8.14
N VAL A 9 20.67 9.71 -7.99
CA VAL A 9 21.57 9.08 -7.03
C VAL A 9 22.81 8.73 -7.88
N PRO A 10 24.05 8.92 -7.40
CA PRO A 10 25.26 8.71 -8.22
C PRO A 10 25.40 7.30 -8.83
N SER A 11 24.52 6.38 -8.44
CA SER A 11 24.36 5.06 -8.98
C SER A 11 22.95 4.59 -8.65
N LEU A 12 22.28 3.92 -9.57
CA LEU A 12 21.04 3.21 -9.25
C LEU A 12 21.30 2.26 -8.08
N ASP A 13 20.56 2.41 -6.99
CA ASP A 13 20.68 1.50 -5.84
C ASP A 13 19.96 0.19 -6.17
N TRP A 14 20.63 -0.60 -7.03
CA TRP A 14 20.19 -1.91 -7.49
C TRP A 14 19.81 -2.81 -6.33
N LYS A 15 20.47 -2.66 -5.18
CA LYS A 15 20.18 -3.42 -3.97
C LYS A 15 18.82 -3.04 -3.40
N ARG A 16 18.55 -1.74 -3.18
CA ARG A 16 17.25 -1.27 -2.66
C ARG A 16 16.11 -1.64 -3.59
N THR A 17 16.30 -1.40 -4.88
CA THR A 17 15.32 -1.71 -5.91
C THR A 17 15.01 -3.21 -6.01
N PHE A 18 16.03 -4.05 -5.95
CA PHE A 18 15.88 -5.50 -5.91
C PHE A 18 15.15 -5.96 -4.65
N LEU A 19 15.50 -5.42 -3.48
CA LEU A 19 14.85 -5.74 -2.21
C LEU A 19 13.37 -5.38 -2.22
N PHE A 20 13.00 -4.18 -2.70
CA PHE A 20 11.59 -3.78 -2.83
C PHE A 20 10.82 -4.70 -3.80
N THR A 21 11.45 -5.08 -4.92
CA THR A 21 10.82 -5.97 -5.90
C THR A 21 10.63 -7.37 -5.32
N LEU A 22 11.66 -7.90 -4.66
CA LEU A 22 11.64 -9.23 -4.02
C LEU A 22 10.63 -9.27 -2.87
N LEU A 23 10.60 -8.25 -2.02
CA LEU A 23 9.60 -8.11 -0.96
C LEU A 23 8.20 -8.00 -1.54
N GLY A 24 8.01 -7.24 -2.62
CA GLY A 24 6.73 -7.16 -3.33
C GLY A 24 6.23 -8.53 -3.79
N LEU A 25 7.11 -9.33 -4.40
CA LEU A 25 6.75 -10.63 -4.97
C LEU A 25 6.61 -11.74 -3.93
N VAL A 26 7.51 -11.81 -2.96
CA VAL A 26 7.61 -12.94 -2.01
C VAL A 26 6.83 -12.66 -0.73
N LEU A 27 6.78 -11.41 -0.28
CA LEU A 27 6.12 -11.04 0.96
C LEU A 27 4.73 -10.47 0.69
N VAL A 28 4.65 -9.37 -0.10
CA VAL A 28 3.42 -8.60 -0.26
C VAL A 28 2.37 -9.39 -1.03
N GLY A 29 2.72 -9.94 -2.20
CA GLY A 29 1.80 -10.72 -3.04
C GLY A 29 1.11 -11.88 -2.30
N PRO A 30 1.87 -12.83 -1.73
CA PRO A 30 1.29 -13.97 -1.00
C PRO A 30 0.51 -13.53 0.24
N THR A 31 1.02 -12.57 1.02
CA THR A 31 0.32 -12.10 2.23
C THR A 31 -1.03 -11.49 1.88
N LEU A 32 -1.10 -10.62 0.86
CA LEU A 32 -2.36 -10.05 0.39
C LEU A 32 -3.31 -11.12 -0.15
N HIS A 33 -2.80 -12.10 -0.90
CA HIS A 33 -3.60 -13.19 -1.43
C HIS A 33 -4.30 -13.98 -0.31
N PHE A 34 -3.52 -14.45 0.68
CA PHE A 34 -4.07 -15.19 1.82
C PHE A 34 -4.97 -14.32 2.70
N TRP A 35 -4.62 -13.06 2.89
CA TRP A 35 -5.45 -12.12 3.64
C TRP A 35 -6.82 -11.94 2.98
N TYR A 36 -6.89 -11.71 1.67
CA TYR A 36 -8.16 -11.56 0.98
C TYR A 36 -9.00 -12.84 0.95
N LEU A 37 -8.36 -14.02 0.85
CA LEU A 37 -9.05 -15.29 1.03
C LEU A 37 -9.66 -15.41 2.43
N TYR A 38 -8.88 -15.10 3.48
CA TYR A 38 -9.36 -15.14 4.85
C TYR A 38 -10.48 -14.13 5.12
N LEU A 39 -10.31 -12.91 4.61
CA LEU A 39 -11.27 -11.82 4.73
C LEU A 39 -12.60 -12.15 4.04
N SER A 40 -12.56 -12.84 2.90
CA SER A 40 -13.77 -13.32 2.22
C SER A 40 -14.51 -14.41 3.01
N LYS A 41 -13.78 -15.22 3.80
CA LYS A 41 -14.36 -16.23 4.70
C LYS A 41 -14.93 -15.62 5.98
N LEU A 42 -14.25 -14.62 6.54
CA LEU A 42 -14.70 -13.90 7.74
C LEU A 42 -15.96 -13.09 7.48
N VAL A 43 -15.98 -12.36 6.37
CA VAL A 43 -17.11 -11.52 6.00
C VAL A 43 -17.92 -12.21 4.91
N THR A 44 -18.87 -13.04 5.33
CA THR A 44 -19.81 -13.73 4.43
C THR A 44 -20.99 -12.86 4.00
N ILE A 45 -21.13 -11.68 4.61
CA ILE A 45 -22.20 -10.73 4.32
C ILE A 45 -22.09 -10.28 2.86
N PRO A 46 -23.12 -10.50 2.02
CA PRO A 46 -23.12 -10.01 0.65
C PRO A 46 -23.42 -8.51 0.61
N GLY A 47 -22.95 -7.85 -0.46
CA GLY A 47 -23.29 -6.47 -0.75
C GLY A 47 -22.49 -5.39 -0.01
N SER A 48 -23.03 -4.17 0.05
CA SER A 48 -22.30 -2.98 0.51
C SER A 48 -21.84 -3.11 1.96
N SER A 49 -22.67 -3.69 2.83
CA SER A 49 -22.35 -3.88 4.24
C SER A 49 -21.17 -4.83 4.43
N GLY A 50 -21.10 -5.89 3.61
CA GLY A 50 -19.96 -6.80 3.58
C GLY A 50 -18.70 -6.13 3.04
N ALA A 51 -18.81 -5.38 1.95
CA ALA A 51 -17.69 -4.62 1.39
C ALA A 51 -17.13 -3.58 2.39
N PHE A 52 -18.02 -2.88 3.12
CA PHE A 52 -17.65 -1.95 4.18
C PHE A 52 -16.90 -2.65 5.30
N LEU A 53 -17.43 -3.77 5.81
CA LEU A 53 -16.78 -4.50 6.89
C LEU A 53 -15.41 -5.05 6.45
N ARG A 54 -15.30 -5.58 5.23
CA ARG A 54 -14.03 -6.03 4.66
C ARG A 54 -13.00 -4.91 4.58
N LEU A 55 -13.39 -3.76 4.05
CA LEU A 55 -12.50 -2.60 3.95
C LEU A 55 -12.13 -2.05 5.34
N PHE A 56 -13.08 -2.01 6.27
CA PHE A 56 -12.79 -1.57 7.63
C PHE A 56 -11.74 -2.47 8.30
N LEU A 57 -11.92 -3.79 8.22
CA LEU A 57 -10.94 -4.76 8.72
C LEU A 57 -9.59 -4.63 8.00
N ASP A 58 -9.61 -4.41 6.68
CA ASP A 58 -8.40 -4.23 5.89
C ASP A 58 -7.64 -2.95 6.28
N GLN A 59 -8.33 -1.81 6.40
CA GLN A 59 -7.70 -0.51 6.61
C GLN A 59 -7.34 -0.24 8.08
N PHE A 60 -8.10 -0.75 9.04
CA PHE A 60 -7.89 -0.47 10.46
C PHE A 60 -7.19 -1.60 11.23
N LEU A 61 -7.21 -2.83 10.74
CA LEU A 61 -6.48 -3.94 11.37
C LEU A 61 -5.28 -4.38 10.54
N PHE A 62 -5.52 -4.77 9.29
CA PHE A 62 -4.46 -5.38 8.49
C PHE A 62 -3.42 -4.35 8.03
N SER A 63 -3.84 -3.23 7.45
CA SER A 63 -2.94 -2.22 6.89
C SER A 63 -1.91 -1.69 7.90
N PRO A 64 -2.28 -1.28 9.14
CA PRO A 64 -1.30 -0.79 10.11
C PRO A 64 -0.27 -1.85 10.52
N ILE A 65 -0.74 -3.09 10.74
CA ILE A 65 0.13 -4.23 11.10
C ILE A 65 1.06 -4.57 9.93
N PHE A 66 0.52 -4.63 8.73
CA PHE A 66 1.24 -4.99 7.52
C PHE A 66 2.30 -3.94 7.15
N ILE A 67 1.97 -2.65 7.24
CA ILE A 67 2.93 -1.55 7.01
C ILE A 67 4.09 -1.63 8.02
N GLY A 68 3.80 -1.87 9.30
CA GLY A 68 4.83 -2.03 10.32
C GLY A 68 5.74 -3.24 10.05
N PHE A 69 5.15 -4.38 9.70
CA PHE A 69 5.89 -5.59 9.34
C PHE A 69 6.74 -5.41 8.08
N PHE A 70 6.20 -4.75 7.06
CA PHE A 70 6.91 -4.45 5.82
C PHE A 70 8.12 -3.55 6.07
N LEU A 71 7.95 -2.43 6.78
CA LEU A 71 9.04 -1.52 7.13
C LEU A 71 10.12 -2.21 7.97
N SER A 72 9.72 -3.04 8.94
CA SER A 72 10.66 -3.81 9.77
C SER A 72 11.51 -4.76 8.94
N THR A 73 10.86 -5.49 8.03
CA THR A 73 11.54 -6.47 7.16
C THR A 73 12.47 -5.76 6.18
N LEU A 74 12.03 -4.65 5.60
CA LEU A 74 12.83 -3.83 4.68
C LEU A 74 14.13 -3.37 5.34
N VAL A 75 14.04 -2.72 6.50
CA VAL A 75 15.22 -2.20 7.24
C VAL A 75 16.17 -3.32 7.68
N THR A 76 15.61 -4.47 8.05
CA THR A 76 16.40 -5.67 8.40
C THR A 76 17.19 -6.18 7.20
N LEU A 77 16.54 -6.30 6.02
CA LEU A 77 17.18 -6.77 4.79
C LEU A 77 18.17 -5.75 4.18
N GLU A 78 18.01 -4.46 4.47
CA GLU A 78 19.00 -3.44 4.17
C GLU A 78 20.27 -3.58 5.02
N GLY A 79 20.26 -4.44 6.04
CA GLY A 79 21.39 -4.74 6.92
C GLY A 79 21.47 -3.82 8.14
N ARG A 80 20.37 -3.17 8.51
CA ARG A 80 20.32 -2.19 9.61
C ARG A 80 19.28 -2.56 10.69
N PRO A 81 19.31 -3.77 11.26
CA PRO A 81 18.27 -4.24 12.18
C PRO A 81 18.11 -3.38 13.43
N SER A 82 19.18 -2.72 13.91
CA SER A 82 19.11 -1.78 15.04
C SER A 82 18.32 -0.50 14.73
N GLN A 83 18.08 -0.19 13.45
CA GLN A 83 17.33 0.98 13.01
C GLN A 83 15.83 0.69 12.81
N VAL A 84 15.36 -0.54 13.02
CA VAL A 84 13.95 -0.91 12.82
C VAL A 84 13.02 -0.08 13.71
N ILE A 85 13.29 -0.03 15.02
CA ILE A 85 12.45 0.72 15.97
C ILE A 85 12.47 2.23 15.67
N PRO A 86 13.64 2.90 15.51
CA PRO A 86 13.68 4.31 15.13
C PRO A 86 12.93 4.63 13.83
N LYS A 87 13.06 3.75 12.82
CA LYS A 87 12.38 3.94 11.53
C LYS A 87 10.87 3.81 11.66
N LEU A 88 10.38 2.84 12.44
CA LEU A 88 8.96 2.68 12.70
C LEU A 88 8.40 3.90 13.45
N GLU A 89 9.06 4.34 14.53
CA GLU A 89 8.62 5.52 15.29
C GLU A 89 8.53 6.78 14.41
N GLN A 90 9.45 6.91 13.45
CA GLN A 90 9.50 8.06 12.55
C GLN A 90 8.50 7.98 11.38
N GLU A 91 8.35 6.80 10.75
CA GLU A 91 7.68 6.70 9.44
C GLU A 91 6.40 5.88 9.46
N TRP A 92 6.20 4.98 10.43
CA TRP A 92 5.04 4.08 10.44
C TRP A 92 3.73 4.87 10.48
N PHE A 93 3.62 5.83 11.41
CA PHE A 93 2.40 6.62 11.55
C PHE A 93 2.12 7.45 10.30
N SER A 94 3.15 8.08 9.73
CA SER A 94 3.02 8.85 8.49
C SER A 94 2.55 7.97 7.33
N ALA A 95 3.09 6.75 7.20
CA ALA A 95 2.70 5.79 6.17
C ALA A 95 1.26 5.30 6.34
N VAL A 96 0.84 4.99 7.57
CA VAL A 96 -0.54 4.59 7.89
C VAL A 96 -1.51 5.73 7.60
N VAL A 97 -1.19 6.96 8.02
CA VAL A 97 -2.01 8.14 7.76
C VAL A 97 -2.11 8.42 6.26
N ALA A 98 -1.02 8.32 5.51
CA ALA A 98 -1.05 8.50 4.06
C ALA A 98 -1.95 7.45 3.37
N ASN A 99 -1.90 6.20 3.84
CA ASN A 99 -2.80 5.14 3.36
C ASN A 99 -4.27 5.49 3.68
N TRP A 100 -4.57 5.93 4.89
CA TRP A 100 -5.92 6.36 5.28
C TRP A 100 -6.42 7.59 4.53
N GLN A 101 -5.57 8.60 4.32
CA GLN A 101 -5.91 9.82 3.60
C GLN A 101 -6.32 9.56 2.15
N LEU A 102 -5.80 8.50 1.55
CA LEU A 102 -6.22 8.07 0.23
C LEU A 102 -7.54 7.30 0.30
N TRP A 103 -7.58 6.23 1.10
CA TRP A 103 -8.64 5.24 1.01
C TRP A 103 -9.90 5.63 1.75
N ILE A 104 -9.79 6.31 2.89
CA ILE A 104 -10.98 6.69 3.69
C ILE A 104 -11.87 7.68 2.93
N PRO A 105 -11.37 8.80 2.37
CA PRO A 105 -12.21 9.74 1.62
C PRO A 105 -12.76 9.11 0.34
N PHE A 106 -11.93 8.34 -0.37
CA PHE A 106 -12.37 7.63 -1.56
C PHE A 106 -13.54 6.70 -1.23
N GLN A 107 -13.39 5.91 -0.17
CA GLN A 107 -14.42 4.96 0.17
C GLN A 107 -15.69 5.62 0.69
N PHE A 108 -15.56 6.73 1.44
CA PHE A 108 -16.71 7.52 1.85
C PHE A 108 -17.52 8.00 0.64
N LEU A 109 -16.85 8.56 -0.38
CA LEU A 109 -17.51 8.97 -1.63
C LEU A 109 -18.10 7.78 -2.40
N ASN A 110 -17.39 6.66 -2.42
CA ASN A 110 -17.83 5.44 -3.08
C ASN A 110 -19.15 4.94 -2.48
N PHE A 111 -19.26 4.89 -1.15
CA PHE A 111 -20.49 4.46 -0.48
C PHE A 111 -21.62 5.50 -0.56
N ARG A 112 -21.28 6.79 -0.62
CA ARG A 112 -22.29 7.86 -0.66
C ARG A 112 -22.94 8.01 -2.04
N PHE A 113 -22.15 7.90 -3.11
CA PHE A 113 -22.58 8.28 -4.46
C PHE A 113 -22.66 7.11 -5.45
N VAL A 114 -21.93 6.02 -5.21
CA VAL A 114 -21.84 4.91 -6.17
C VAL A 114 -22.80 3.78 -5.76
N PRO A 115 -23.71 3.36 -6.67
CA PRO A 115 -24.55 2.19 -6.42
C PRO A 115 -23.70 0.95 -6.11
N GLN A 116 -24.18 0.12 -5.18
CA GLN A 116 -23.46 -1.05 -4.65
C GLN A 116 -22.74 -1.90 -5.71
N GLN A 117 -23.39 -2.16 -6.85
CA GLN A 117 -22.84 -2.97 -7.94
C GLN A 117 -21.61 -2.36 -8.63
N PHE A 118 -21.42 -1.04 -8.55
CA PHE A 118 -20.30 -0.33 -9.19
C PHE A 118 -19.21 0.08 -8.20
N GLN A 119 -19.39 -0.13 -6.89
CA GLN A 119 -18.44 0.31 -5.88
C GLN A 119 -17.06 -0.34 -6.03
N VAL A 120 -17.02 -1.63 -6.38
CA VAL A 120 -15.78 -2.35 -6.64
C VAL A 120 -15.10 -1.81 -7.90
N LEU A 121 -15.87 -1.48 -8.93
CA LEU A 121 -15.35 -0.90 -10.18
C LEU A 121 -14.73 0.48 -9.93
N ALA A 122 -15.41 1.34 -9.18
CA ALA A 122 -14.91 2.64 -8.77
C ALA A 122 -13.62 2.52 -7.94
N ALA A 123 -13.54 1.53 -7.04
CA ALA A 123 -12.34 1.28 -6.24
C ALA A 123 -11.14 0.88 -7.08
N ASN A 124 -11.34 -0.01 -8.05
CA ASN A 124 -10.28 -0.39 -8.98
C ASN A 124 -9.83 0.79 -9.86
N PHE A 125 -10.76 1.64 -10.29
CA PHE A 125 -10.43 2.83 -11.07
C PHE A 125 -9.55 3.83 -10.29
N VAL A 126 -9.91 4.10 -9.02
CA VAL A 126 -9.11 4.98 -8.16
C VAL A 126 -7.78 4.34 -7.77
N ALA A 127 -7.73 3.03 -7.56
CA ALA A 127 -6.45 2.31 -7.36
C ALA A 127 -5.52 2.50 -8.56
N LEU A 128 -6.06 2.47 -9.78
CA LEU A 128 -5.31 2.66 -11.01
C LEU A 128 -4.82 4.11 -11.13
N ILE A 129 -5.68 5.10 -10.86
CA ILE A 129 -5.29 6.51 -10.78
C ILE A 129 -4.21 6.72 -9.74
N TRP A 130 -4.33 6.11 -8.56
CA TRP A 130 -3.34 6.22 -7.51
C TRP A 130 -2.00 5.62 -7.91
N ASN A 131 -1.99 4.46 -8.57
CA ASN A 131 -0.77 3.87 -9.12
C ASN A 131 -0.13 4.78 -10.17
N VAL A 132 -0.94 5.46 -11.01
CA VAL A 132 -0.45 6.46 -11.97
C VAL A 132 0.09 7.70 -11.25
N ILE A 133 -0.57 8.20 -10.21
CA ILE A 133 -0.11 9.33 -9.41
C ILE A 133 1.16 8.98 -8.64
N LEU A 134 1.26 7.80 -8.05
CA LEU A 134 2.47 7.31 -7.39
C LEU A 134 3.61 7.19 -8.39
N SER A 135 3.34 6.58 -9.55
CA SER A 135 4.31 6.50 -10.64
C SER A 135 4.75 7.90 -11.07
N TYR A 136 3.82 8.83 -11.25
CA TYR A 136 4.10 10.21 -11.65
C TYR A 136 4.77 11.05 -10.56
N LYS A 137 4.42 10.92 -9.29
CA LYS A 137 5.06 11.62 -8.16
C LYS A 137 6.45 11.08 -7.91
N ALA A 138 6.64 9.76 -8.00
CA ALA A 138 7.97 9.16 -8.05
C ALA A 138 8.77 9.70 -9.25
N HIS A 139 8.11 10.01 -10.37
CA HIS A 139 8.73 10.65 -11.54
C HIS A 139 9.01 12.16 -11.38
N LYS A 140 8.09 12.91 -10.75
CA LYS A 140 8.08 14.38 -10.73
C LYS A 140 8.81 14.97 -9.52
N ALA A 141 9.00 14.21 -8.44
CA ALA A 141 9.93 14.56 -7.37
C ALA A 141 11.38 14.77 -7.87
N ILE A 142 11.65 14.43 -9.14
CA ILE A 142 12.95 14.60 -9.80
C ILE A 142 12.96 15.81 -10.75
N LEU A 143 11.80 16.39 -11.08
CA LEU A 143 11.66 17.49 -12.04
C LEU A 143 11.31 18.83 -11.39
N THR A 144 11.69 19.05 -10.13
CA THR A 144 11.59 20.40 -9.55
C THR A 144 12.99 20.85 -9.13
N LYS A 145 13.64 21.54 -10.08
CA LYS A 145 14.49 22.70 -9.77
C LYS A 145 13.66 23.72 -9.02
#